data_AF-A0A965CBS3-F1
#
_entry.id   AF-A0A965CBS3-F1
#
_cell.length_a   1.000
_cell.length_b   1.000
_cell.length_c   1.000
_cell.angle_alpha   90.00
_cell.angle_beta   90.00
_cell.angle_gamma   90.00
#
_symmetry.space_group_name_H-M   'P 1'
#
loop_
_entity.id
_entity.type
_entity.pdbx_description
1 polymer ?
#
loop_
_entity_poly.entity_id
_entity_poly.type
_entity_poly.pdbx_seq_one_letter_code
_entity_poly.pdbx_strand_id
1 'polypeptide(L)' 'MTSSNTSHHFDTATETLLKPSNLDVPALQSVLGNIMTHEVDYADLYFCLLYTSDAACLLYTSDAA' A
#
# COMPACT_ATOMS: atom_id res chain seq x y z
N MET A 1 10.83 4.57 21.95
CA MET A 1 10.19 5.79 21.43
C MET A 1 10.56 5.92 19.96
N THR A 2 9.80 5.31 19.05
CA THR A 2 10.05 5.38 17.59
C THR A 2 8.71 5.49 16.87
N SER A 3 7.98 6.57 17.13
CA SER A 3 6.64 6.80 16.55
C SER A 3 6.65 7.82 15.41
N SER A 4 7.81 8.27 14.93
CA SER A 4 7.92 9.32 13.91
C SER A 4 8.06 8.80 12.47
N ASN A 5 8.74 7.67 12.24
CA ASN A 5 9.05 7.20 10.88
C ASN A 5 7.86 6.55 10.15
N THR A 6 6.97 5.84 10.87
CA THR A 6 5.82 5.15 10.26
C THR A 6 4.77 6.13 9.74
N SER A 7 4.53 7.24 10.46
CA SER A 7 3.67 8.32 9.99
C SER A 7 4.17 8.85 8.65
N HIS A 8 5.47 9.12 8.56
CA HIS A 8 6.08 9.74 7.39
C HIS A 8 5.97 8.88 6.12
N HIS A 9 6.11 7.55 6.24
CA HIS A 9 5.93 6.63 5.11
C HIS A 9 4.47 6.55 4.67
N PHE A 10 3.53 6.52 5.62
CA PHE A 10 2.10 6.48 5.31
C PHE A 10 1.64 7.78 4.64
N ASP A 11 2.10 8.93 5.13
CA ASP A 11 1.82 10.23 4.53
C ASP A 11 2.36 10.30 3.09
N THR A 12 3.59 9.83 2.88
CA THR A 12 4.21 9.76 1.54
C THR A 12 3.43 8.84 0.59
N ALA A 13 3.06 7.64 1.04
CA ALA A 13 2.24 6.71 0.25
C ALA A 13 0.85 7.28 -0.06
N THR A 14 0.26 8.02 0.89
CA THR A 14 -1.04 8.66 0.70
C THR A 14 -0.98 9.71 -0.42
N GLU A 15 0.04 10.57 -0.40
CA GLU A 15 0.20 11.61 -1.42
C GLU A 15 0.59 11.05 -2.80
N THR A 16 1.39 9.99 -2.84
CA THR A 16 1.99 9.50 -4.09
C THR A 16 1.22 8.35 -4.74
N LEU A 17 0.58 7.47 -3.96
CA LEU A 17 -0.08 6.25 -4.44
C LEU A 17 -1.60 6.36 -4.36
N LEU A 18 -2.11 6.75 -3.20
CA LEU A 18 -3.55 6.64 -2.89
C LEU A 18 -4.34 7.81 -3.48
N LYS A 19 -3.98 9.06 -3.15
CA LYS A 19 -4.69 10.26 -3.62
C LYS A 19 -4.75 10.37 -5.15
N PRO A 20 -3.68 10.12 -5.92
CA PRO A 20 -3.74 10.17 -7.38
C PRO A 20 -4.68 9.11 -7.98
N SER A 21 -4.86 8.00 -7.28
CA SER A 21 -5.78 6.91 -7.64
C SER A 21 -7.19 7.11 -7.06
N ASN A 22 -7.45 8.28 -6.46
CA ASN A 22 -8.71 8.62 -5.78
C ASN A 22 -9.10 7.63 -4.67
N LEU A 23 -8.09 7.08 -3.98
CA LEU A 23 -8.23 6.18 -2.83
C LEU A 23 -7.93 6.93 -1.52
N ASP A 24 -8.69 6.60 -0.48
CA ASP A 24 -8.51 7.07 0.89
C ASP A 24 -8.70 5.94 1.91
N VAL A 25 -8.50 6.22 3.19
CA VAL A 25 -8.61 5.20 4.26
C VAL A 25 -9.99 4.54 4.28
N PRO A 26 -11.13 5.26 4.20
CA PRO A 26 -12.45 4.65 4.06
C PRO A 26 -12.58 3.69 2.87
N ALA A 27 -12.06 4.06 1.69
CA ALA A 27 -12.10 3.19 0.51
C ALA A 27 -11.30 1.90 0.73
N LEU A 28 -10.10 2.00 1.33
CA LEU A 28 -9.29 0.84 1.69
C LEU A 28 -9.98 -0.07 2.71
N GLN A 29 -10.61 0.53 3.73
CA GLN A 29 -11.38 -0.21 4.74
C GLN A 29 -12.55 -0.98 4.12
N SER A 30 -13.24 -0.38 3.14
CA SER A 30 -14.35 -1.07 2.45
C SER A 30 -13.86 -2.28 1.66
N VAL A 31 -12.71 -2.17 0.98
CA VAL A 31 -12.13 -3.29 0.21
C VAL A 31 -11.70 -4.41 1.15
N LEU A 32 -10.94 -4.08 2.19
CA LEU A 32 -10.50 -5.06 3.19
C LEU A 32 -11.68 -5.73 3.88
N GLY A 33 -12.73 -4.96 4.24
CA GLY A 33 -13.95 -5.51 4.83
C GLY A 33 -14.62 -6.53 3.92
N ASN A 34 -14.70 -6.26 2.62
CA ASN A 34 -15.26 -7.19 1.63
C ASN A 34 -14.39 -8.45 1.43
N ILE A 35 -13.06 -8.33 1.54
CA ILE A 35 -12.17 -9.51 1.47
C ILE A 35 -12.37 -10.39 2.72
N MET A 36 -12.41 -9.77 3.91
CA MET A 36 -12.51 -10.46 5.19
C MET A 36 -13.83 -11.22 5.39
N THR A 37 -14.87 -10.95 4.60
CA THR A 37 -16.13 -11.74 4.67
C THR A 37 -15.98 -13.18 4.17
N HIS A 38 -14.86 -13.55 3.56
CA HIS A 38 -14.63 -14.86 2.93
C HIS A 38 -13.86 -15.85 3.82
N GLU A 39 -13.93 -15.70 5.16
CA GLU A 39 -13.15 -16.50 6.15
C GLU A 39 -11.64 -16.45 5.89
N VAL A 40 -11.13 -15.26 5.60
CA VAL A 40 -9.70 -15.03 5.36
C VAL A 40 -9.05 -14.55 6.67
N ASP A 41 -7.99 -15.22 7.11
CA ASP A 41 -7.28 -14.89 8.35
C ASP A 41 -6.37 -13.65 8.22
N TYR A 42 -5.92 -13.35 7.00
CA TYR A 42 -5.03 -12.22 6.70
C TYR A 42 -5.13 -11.79 5.24
N ALA A 43 -5.15 -10.47 5.00
CA ALA A 43 -5.08 -9.89 3.66
C ALA A 43 -4.25 -8.60 3.70
N ASP A 44 -3.41 -8.43 2.67
CA ASP A 44 -2.65 -7.22 2.41
C ASP A 44 -3.03 -6.62 1.05
N LEU A 45 -2.75 -5.32 0.91
CA LEU A 45 -2.95 -4.59 -0.34
C LEU A 45 -1.59 -4.07 -0.82
N TYR A 46 -1.20 -4.45 -2.03
CA TYR A 46 0.05 -4.03 -2.63
C TYR A 46 -0.19 -2.93 -3.66
N PHE A 47 0.52 -1.81 -3.51
CA PHE A 47 0.41 -0.65 -4.40
C PHE A 47 1.75 -0.41 -5.09
N CYS A 48 1.74 -0.39 -6.42
CA CYS A 48 2.89 -0.02 -7.25
C CYS A 48 2.60 1.26 -8.02
N LEU A 49 3.60 2.14 -8.07
CA LEU A 49 3.56 3.29 -8.95
C LEU A 49 4.37 2.98 -10.21
N LEU A 50 3.71 2.97 -11.37
CA LEU A 50 4.37 2.78 -12.65
C LEU A 50 4.42 4.12 -13.42
N TYR A 51 5.62 4.68 -13.56
CA TYR A 51 5.86 5.74 -14.54
C TYR A 51 6.33 5.11 -15.85
N THR A 52 5.63 5.40 -16.94
CA THR A 52 6.11 5.13 -18.31
C THR A 52 7.29 6.09 -18.59
N SER A 53 8.51 5.60 -18.80
CA SER A 53 8.95 5.02 -20.07
C SER A 53 9.95 3.86 -19.96
N ASP A 54 10.44 3.53 -18.77
CA ASP A 54 11.30 2.35 -18.55
C ASP A 54 10.94 1.71 -17.22
N ALA A 55 10.34 0.51 -17.30
CA ALA A 55 9.74 -0.19 -16.19
C ALA A 55 10.75 -0.52 -15.08
N ALA A 56 10.77 0.30 -14.03
CA ALA A 56 11.39 -0.04 -12.76
C ALA A 56 10.32 -0.51 -11.78
N CYS A 57 9.61 -1.60 -12.12
CA CYS A 57 9.00 -2.43 -11.08
C CYS A 57 10.15 -3.25 -10.47
N LEU A 58 11.01 -2.60 -9.68
CA LEU A 58 12.00 -3.31 -8.89
C LEU A 58 11.23 -4.02 -7.79
N LEU A 59 10.90 -5.29 -8.04
CA LEU A 59 10.58 -6.26 -7.02
C LEU A 59 11.77 -6.34 -6.06
N TYR A 60 11.80 -5.46 -5.05
CA TYR A 60 12.67 -5.66 -3.90
C TYR A 60 12.00 -6.71 -3.00
N THR A 61 12.01 -7.96 -3.46
CA THR A 61 11.97 -9.10 -2.54
C THR A 61 13.37 -9.17 -1.95
N SER A 62 13.54 -8.60 -0.75
CA SER A 62 14.70 -8.92 0.07
C SER A 62 14.52 -10.36 0.52
N ASP A 63 15.14 -11.28 -0.20
CA ASP A 63 15.73 -12.44 0.46
C ASP A 63 16.85 -11.87 1.34
N ALA A 64 16.51 -11.54 2.57
CA ALA A 64 17.46 -11.14 3.60
C ALA A 64 17.44 -12.24 4.67
N ALA A 65 18.24 -13.27 4.37
CA ALA A 65 18.96 -14.18 5.27
C ALA A 65 18.24 -14.76 6.50
#